data_AF-A0A4P7C017-F1
#
_entry.id   AF-A0A4P7C017-F1
#
_cell.length_a   1.000
_cell.length_b   1.000
_cell.length_c   1.000
_cell.angle_alpha   90.00
_cell.angle_beta   90.00
_cell.angle_gamma   90.00
#
_symmetry.space_group_name_H-M   'P 1'
#
loop_
_entity.id
_entity.type
_entity.pdbx_description
1 polymer ?
#
loop_
_entity_poly.entity_id
_entity_poly.type
_entity_poly.pdbx_seq_one_letter_code
_entity_poly.pdbx_strand_id
1 'polypeptide(L)'
;MKELVYCSMARLRMTAAVFAVLVVGTACSEAEKSASKPAVPVSISGSMTGEDGPIKEAKLTATDRNGEVIATAEVNNGPRYRIELPAGAAYPVILSAIYPRSTKVAESGQGEVKAAIMKASSSTVELSPKSTSIVEIALARGGLTPENFKSASSAVLRQGSGGSGGMPYHGGH
;
A
#
# COMPACT_ATOMS: atom_id res chain seq x y z
N MET A 1 56.97 -12.32 -13.74
CA MET A 1 57.59 -12.87 -14.97
C MET A 1 57.34 -14.37 -15.01
N LYS A 2 56.68 -14.84 -16.08
CA LYS A 2 56.17 -16.20 -16.45
C LYS A 2 54.75 -15.97 -17.01
N GLU A 3 54.60 -15.52 -18.25
CA GLU A 3 54.62 -16.31 -19.52
C GLU A 3 53.71 -17.55 -19.48
N LEU A 4 52.63 -17.47 -20.28
CA LEU A 4 52.00 -18.52 -21.08
C LEU A 4 51.13 -17.76 -22.12
N VAL A 5 51.68 -17.40 -23.28
CA VAL A 5 51.67 -18.19 -24.54
C VAL A 5 50.24 -18.57 -24.92
N TYR A 6 49.57 -17.79 -25.79
CA TYR A 6 49.65 -17.76 -27.26
C TYR A 6 49.18 -19.06 -27.94
N CYS A 7 48.13 -18.94 -28.74
CA CYS A 7 47.86 -19.62 -30.02
C CYS A 7 46.37 -19.45 -30.31
N SER A 8 45.89 -19.28 -31.54
CA SER A 8 46.50 -19.11 -32.84
C SER A 8 45.33 -18.87 -33.79
N MET A 9 45.56 -17.99 -34.75
CA MET A 9 45.01 -17.93 -36.11
C MET A 9 43.83 -18.86 -36.45
N ALA A 10 42.83 -18.33 -37.14
CA ALA A 10 42.88 -18.34 -38.62
C ALA A 10 41.50 -18.07 -39.27
N ARG A 11 41.53 -17.08 -40.17
CA ARG A 11 40.93 -17.13 -41.52
C ARG A 11 39.39 -17.07 -41.64
N LEU A 12 38.93 -15.84 -41.89
CA LEU A 12 38.41 -15.40 -43.19
C LEU A 12 37.84 -16.51 -44.10
N ARG A 13 36.52 -16.51 -44.30
CA ARG A 13 35.91 -16.71 -45.62
C ARG A 13 34.63 -15.87 -45.76
N MET A 14 34.67 -14.97 -46.73
CA MET A 14 33.51 -14.45 -47.45
C MET A 14 32.65 -15.62 -47.93
N THR A 15 31.36 -15.58 -47.62
CA THR A 15 30.32 -16.17 -48.48
C THR A 15 29.09 -15.28 -48.37
N ALA A 16 28.86 -14.51 -49.43
CA ALA A 16 27.58 -13.93 -49.74
C ALA A 16 26.58 -15.07 -50.01
N ALA A 17 25.44 -15.05 -49.34
CA ALA A 17 24.27 -15.81 -49.73
C ALA A 17 23.07 -14.85 -49.67
N VAL A 18 22.78 -14.29 -50.84
CA VAL A 18 21.50 -13.67 -51.15
C VAL A 18 20.44 -14.77 -51.05
N PHE A 19 19.54 -14.66 -50.09
CA PHE A 19 18.27 -15.38 -50.12
C PHE A 19 17.15 -14.37 -49.93
N ALA A 20 16.63 -13.91 -51.07
CA ALA A 20 15.35 -13.26 -51.16
C ALA A 20 14.27 -14.32 -50.92
N VAL A 21 13.55 -14.22 -49.79
CA VAL A 21 12.19 -14.77 -49.68
C VAL A 21 11.29 -13.66 -49.15
N LEU A 22 10.39 -13.30 -50.06
CA LEU A 22 9.34 -12.31 -49.94
C LEU A 22 8.18 -12.99 -49.21
N VAL A 23 8.00 -12.72 -47.91
CA VAL A 23 6.76 -13.06 -47.19
C VAL A 23 6.01 -11.76 -46.93
N VAL A 24 5.07 -11.46 -47.82
CA VAL A 24 3.99 -10.49 -47.57
C VAL A 24 3.02 -11.18 -46.62
N GLY A 25 3.26 -11.01 -45.32
CA GLY A 25 2.29 -11.28 -44.27
C GLY A 25 1.68 -9.96 -43.84
N THR A 26 0.51 -9.62 -44.39
CA THR A 26 -0.37 -8.59 -43.83
C THR A 26 -0.91 -9.08 -42.49
N ALA A 27 -0.09 -9.04 -41.45
CA ALA A 27 -0.61 -9.01 -40.10
C ALA A 27 -0.94 -7.56 -39.79
N CYS A 28 -2.17 -7.17 -40.12
CA CYS A 28 -2.81 -6.02 -39.52
C CYS A 28 -2.86 -6.31 -38.02
N SER A 29 -1.78 -5.98 -37.31
CA SER A 29 -1.86 -5.87 -35.86
C SER A 29 -2.67 -4.61 -35.64
N GLU A 30 -3.98 -4.77 -35.56
CA GLU A 30 -4.87 -3.81 -34.93
C GLU A 30 -4.28 -3.57 -33.54
N ALA A 31 -3.42 -2.56 -33.46
CA ALA A 31 -3.09 -1.92 -32.22
C ALA A 31 -4.42 -1.36 -31.73
N GLU A 32 -5.15 -2.16 -30.97
CA GLU A 32 -6.21 -1.71 -30.09
C GLU A 32 -5.54 -0.70 -29.17
N LYS A 33 -5.55 0.55 -29.62
CA LYS A 33 -5.28 1.73 -28.82
C LYS A 33 -6.45 1.78 -27.86
N SER A 34 -6.37 0.91 -26.85
CA SER A 34 -7.23 0.87 -25.70
C SER A 34 -7.01 2.23 -25.05
N ALA A 35 -7.86 3.17 -25.42
CA ALA A 35 -7.90 4.51 -24.87
C ALA A 35 -8.24 4.32 -23.41
N SER A 36 -7.18 4.14 -22.62
CA SER A 36 -7.25 4.01 -21.19
C SER A 36 -7.95 5.27 -20.72
N LYS A 37 -9.15 5.11 -20.17
CA LYS A 37 -9.93 6.21 -19.60
C LYS A 37 -8.97 7.05 -18.77
N PRO A 38 -8.92 8.39 -18.95
CA PRO A 38 -7.99 9.23 -18.20
C PRO A 38 -8.13 8.90 -16.73
N ALA A 39 -7.04 8.41 -16.14
CA ALA A 39 -7.05 8.12 -14.73
C ALA A 39 -7.29 9.44 -14.01
N VAL A 40 -8.34 9.51 -13.20
CA VAL A 40 -8.72 10.73 -12.48
C VAL A 40 -8.10 10.64 -11.09
N PRO A 41 -7.48 11.72 -10.58
CA PRO A 41 -7.05 11.78 -9.18
C PRO A 41 -8.22 11.46 -8.24
N VAL A 42 -7.93 10.78 -7.13
CA VAL A 42 -8.95 10.37 -6.16
C VAL A 42 -8.76 11.18 -4.88
N SER A 43 -9.75 11.99 -4.52
CA SER A 43 -9.75 12.71 -3.25
C SER A 43 -10.29 11.80 -2.14
N ILE A 44 -9.46 11.56 -1.13
CA ILE A 44 -9.81 10.81 0.07
C ILE A 44 -9.96 11.80 1.22
N SER A 45 -11.01 11.65 2.01
CA SER A 45 -11.25 12.46 3.19
C SER A 45 -11.70 11.60 4.36
N GLY A 46 -11.71 12.16 5.56
CA GLY A 46 -12.21 11.44 6.73
C GLY A 46 -11.85 12.12 8.03
N SER A 47 -11.98 11.36 9.11
CA SER A 47 -11.61 11.79 10.47
C SER A 47 -10.47 10.95 11.04
N MET A 48 -9.75 11.54 11.99
CA MET A 48 -8.62 10.95 12.70
C MET A 48 -8.88 10.98 14.20
N THR A 49 -8.83 9.81 14.80
CA THR A 49 -8.93 9.62 16.24
C THR A 49 -7.74 8.80 16.69
N GLY A 50 -6.98 9.28 17.68
CA GLY A 50 -5.89 8.57 18.31
C GLY A 50 -6.34 7.92 19.61
N GLU A 51 -5.41 7.34 20.36
CA GLU A 51 -5.70 6.76 21.66
C GLU A 51 -6.12 7.82 22.70
N ASP A 52 -5.56 9.04 22.61
CA ASP A 52 -5.86 10.15 23.51
C ASP A 52 -7.07 11.01 23.03
N GLY A 53 -7.77 10.57 21.99
CA GLY A 53 -8.93 11.28 21.41
C GLY A 53 -8.67 11.86 20.01
N PRO A 54 -9.46 12.87 19.59
CA PRO A 54 -9.37 13.42 18.23
C PRO A 54 -8.00 14.03 17.91
N ILE A 55 -7.40 13.64 16.77
CA ILE A 55 -6.08 14.10 16.34
C ILE A 55 -6.23 15.40 15.54
N LYS A 56 -5.74 16.52 16.05
CA LYS A 56 -5.89 17.84 15.39
C LYS A 56 -4.73 18.24 14.49
N GLU A 57 -3.58 17.61 14.71
CA GLU A 57 -2.32 17.87 14.04
C GLU A 57 -1.69 16.55 13.61
N ALA A 58 -1.35 16.39 12.32
CA ALA A 58 -0.73 15.18 11.82
C ALA A 58 -0.02 15.39 10.48
N LYS A 59 1.03 14.60 10.26
CA LYS A 59 1.61 14.36 8.93
C LYS A 59 0.98 13.12 8.32
N LEU A 60 0.24 13.29 7.23
CA LEU A 60 -0.37 12.21 6.48
C LEU A 60 0.54 11.77 5.33
N THR A 61 0.57 10.46 5.12
CA THR A 61 1.23 9.81 4.00
C THR A 61 0.30 8.76 3.41
N ALA A 62 0.29 8.66 2.08
CA ALA A 62 -0.32 7.56 1.35
C ALA A 62 0.79 6.72 0.72
N THR A 63 0.80 5.44 1.02
CA THR A 63 1.84 4.51 0.57
C THR A 63 1.20 3.40 -0.26
N ASP A 64 1.79 3.08 -1.41
CA ASP A 64 1.32 1.98 -2.24
C ASP A 64 1.74 0.61 -1.69
N ARG A 65 1.38 -0.47 -2.40
CA ARG A 65 1.76 -1.84 -2.03
C ARG A 65 3.26 -2.13 -2.01
N ASN A 66 4.06 -1.30 -2.70
CA ASN A 66 5.51 -1.45 -2.79
C ASN A 66 6.24 -0.68 -1.68
N GLY A 67 5.50 0.05 -0.84
CA GLY A 67 6.09 0.92 0.17
C GLY A 67 6.46 2.32 -0.35
N GLU A 68 6.06 2.67 -1.58
CA GLU A 68 6.33 3.98 -2.16
C GLU A 68 5.32 5.01 -1.67
N VAL A 69 5.80 6.16 -1.19
CA VAL A 69 4.95 7.28 -0.79
C VAL A 69 4.45 7.98 -2.06
N ILE A 70 3.16 7.84 -2.33
CA ILE A 70 2.51 8.37 -3.55
C ILE A 70 1.78 9.70 -3.32
N ALA A 71 1.53 10.06 -2.05
CA ALA A 71 0.99 11.36 -1.68
C ALA A 71 1.31 11.68 -0.21
N THR A 72 1.34 12.98 0.12
CA THR A 72 1.52 13.49 1.47
C THR A 72 0.59 14.68 1.72
N ALA A 73 0.17 14.88 2.97
CA ALA A 73 -0.57 16.06 3.39
C ALA A 73 -0.22 16.43 4.84
N GLU A 74 -0.35 17.70 5.19
CA GLU A 74 -0.28 18.15 6.58
C GLU A 74 -1.68 18.55 7.03
N VAL A 75 -2.04 18.15 8.25
CA VAL A 75 -3.27 18.54 8.91
C VAL A 75 -2.88 19.32 10.14
N ASN A 76 -3.29 20.59 10.23
CA ASN A 76 -2.92 21.49 11.33
C ASN A 76 -4.15 22.13 12.01
N ASN A 77 -5.37 21.75 11.61
CA ASN A 77 -6.59 22.42 12.07
C ASN A 77 -7.81 21.50 12.16
N GLY A 78 -7.72 20.51 13.05
CA GLY A 78 -8.86 19.71 13.48
C GLY A 78 -8.81 18.25 13.02
N PRO A 79 -9.77 17.43 13.44
CA PRO A 79 -9.71 15.99 13.30
C PRO A 79 -10.04 15.48 11.90
N ARG A 80 -10.26 16.36 10.93
CA ARG A 80 -10.61 15.97 9.56
C ARG A 80 -9.43 16.21 8.63
N TYR A 81 -9.29 15.31 7.67
CA TYR A 81 -8.24 15.40 6.66
C TYR A 81 -8.82 15.30 5.26
N ARG A 82 -8.00 15.72 4.29
CA ARG A 82 -8.15 15.44 2.88
C ARG A 82 -6.77 15.18 2.28
N ILE A 83 -6.66 14.16 1.46
CA ILE A 83 -5.46 13.82 0.70
C ILE A 83 -5.87 13.41 -0.71
N GLU A 84 -5.11 13.84 -1.71
CA GLU A 84 -5.36 13.49 -3.11
C GLU A 84 -4.37 12.42 -3.55
N LEU A 85 -4.90 11.28 -3.99
CA LEU A 85 -4.10 10.21 -4.57
C LEU A 85 -3.93 10.48 -6.08
N PRO A 86 -2.73 10.22 -6.63
CA PRO A 86 -2.51 10.39 -8.05
C PRO A 86 -3.41 9.49 -8.88
N ALA A 87 -3.73 9.98 -10.07
CA ALA A 87 -4.39 9.23 -11.11
C ALA A 87 -3.67 7.87 -11.35
N GLY A 88 -4.41 6.77 -11.26
CA GLY A 88 -3.86 5.44 -11.55
C GLY A 88 -3.08 4.81 -10.40
N ALA A 89 -3.20 5.35 -9.18
CA ALA A 89 -2.62 4.74 -7.98
C ALA A 89 -2.94 3.24 -7.88
N ALA A 90 -1.90 2.44 -7.60
CA ALA A 90 -2.03 1.02 -7.41
C ALA A 90 -2.62 0.73 -6.02
N TYR A 91 -3.70 -0.03 -5.98
CA TYR A 91 -4.32 -0.49 -4.73
C TYR A 91 -3.78 -1.88 -4.34
N PRO A 92 -3.70 -2.20 -3.03
CA PRO A 92 -4.13 -1.38 -1.88
C PRO A 92 -3.18 -0.21 -1.58
N VAL A 93 -3.74 0.86 -1.01
CA VAL A 93 -3.00 2.03 -0.51
C VAL A 93 -3.15 2.09 1.01
N ILE A 94 -2.07 2.32 1.73
CA ILE A 94 -2.06 2.55 3.19
C ILE A 94 -2.01 4.05 3.43
N LEU A 95 -3.02 4.58 4.11
CA LEU A 95 -2.94 5.89 4.74
C LEU A 95 -2.33 5.74 6.13
N SER A 96 -1.31 6.53 6.44
CA SER A 96 -0.76 6.69 7.79
C SER A 96 -0.79 8.16 8.20
N ALA A 97 -1.19 8.41 9.45
CA ALA A 97 -1.09 9.71 10.09
C ALA A 97 -0.19 9.61 11.31
N ILE A 98 0.93 10.34 11.29
CA ILE A 98 1.85 10.50 12.43
C ILE A 98 1.48 11.79 13.14
N TYR A 99 1.26 11.74 14.45
CA TYR A 99 0.75 12.85 15.25
C TYR A 99 1.48 12.98 16.59
N PRO A 100 1.58 14.18 17.18
CA PRO A 100 2.16 14.36 18.51
C PRO A 100 1.27 13.73 19.58
N ARG A 101 1.88 13.06 20.56
CA ARG A 101 1.17 12.47 21.69
C ARG A 101 1.45 13.27 22.96
N SER A 102 0.39 13.64 23.68
CA SER A 102 0.51 14.37 24.96
C SER A 102 1.09 13.51 26.08
N THR A 103 0.96 12.19 25.96
CA THR A 103 1.44 11.22 26.95
C THR A 103 2.76 10.62 26.47
N LYS A 104 3.82 10.71 27.28
CA LYS A 104 5.17 10.16 27.01
C LYS A 104 5.21 8.63 27.11
N VAL A 105 4.24 7.94 26.49
CA VAL A 105 4.14 6.47 26.51
C VAL A 105 4.97 5.85 25.38
N ALA A 106 5.18 6.59 24.28
CA ALA A 106 6.07 6.20 23.19
C ALA A 106 7.41 6.95 23.29
N GLU A 107 8.53 6.26 23.05
CA GLU A 107 9.88 6.83 23.08
C GLU A 107 10.06 8.02 22.13
N SER A 108 9.29 8.05 21.04
CA SER A 108 9.29 9.14 20.05
C SER A 108 8.42 10.35 20.42
N GLY A 109 7.55 10.23 21.43
CA GLY A 109 6.52 11.25 21.72
C GLY A 109 5.47 11.41 20.62
N GLN A 110 5.40 10.48 19.66
CA GLN A 110 4.47 10.49 18.53
C GLN A 110 3.59 9.24 18.55
N GLY A 111 2.33 9.41 18.15
CA GLY A 111 1.42 8.33 17.81
C GLY A 111 1.34 8.13 16.30
N GLU A 112 0.86 6.96 15.89
CA GLU A 112 0.58 6.63 14.50
C GLU A 112 -0.78 5.93 14.41
N VAL A 113 -1.60 6.31 13.41
CA VAL A 113 -2.81 5.57 13.04
C VAL A 113 -2.82 5.27 11.55
N LYS A 114 -3.32 4.09 11.18
CA LYS A 114 -3.30 3.58 9.80
C LYS A 114 -4.68 3.14 9.34
N ALA A 115 -4.92 3.21 8.04
CA ALA A 115 -6.06 2.57 7.38
C ALA A 115 -5.67 2.12 5.98
N ALA A 116 -6.24 1.03 5.50
CA ALA A 116 -6.04 0.57 4.13
C ALA A 116 -7.24 0.93 3.27
N ILE A 117 -6.95 1.40 2.06
CA ILE A 117 -7.90 1.64 0.98
C ILE A 117 -7.70 0.52 -0.02
N MET A 118 -8.74 -0.29 -0.22
CA MET A 118 -8.64 -1.48 -1.08
C MET A 118 -8.99 -1.18 -2.54
N LYS A 119 -9.77 -0.10 -2.80
CA LYS A 119 -10.26 0.29 -4.13
C LYS A 119 -10.48 1.81 -4.21
N ALA A 120 -10.43 2.36 -5.42
CA ALA A 120 -10.61 3.79 -5.71
C ALA A 120 -12.00 4.37 -5.41
N SER A 121 -13.02 3.53 -5.20
CA SER A 121 -14.39 3.98 -4.92
C SER A 121 -14.60 4.49 -3.49
N SER A 122 -13.61 4.34 -2.61
CA SER A 122 -13.68 4.79 -1.22
C SER A 122 -13.23 6.24 -1.12
N SER A 123 -14.16 7.19 -0.98
CA SER A 123 -13.84 8.63 -0.78
C SER A 123 -13.76 9.05 0.68
N THR A 124 -14.22 8.20 1.60
CA THR A 124 -14.24 8.46 3.04
C THR A 124 -13.60 7.33 3.82
N VAL A 125 -12.56 7.62 4.60
CA VAL A 125 -11.80 6.63 5.38
C VAL A 125 -11.51 7.18 6.77
N GLU A 126 -11.90 6.45 7.81
CA GLU A 126 -11.58 6.80 9.19
C GLU A 126 -10.20 6.23 9.58
N LEU A 127 -9.37 7.07 10.18
CA LEU A 127 -8.10 6.67 10.80
C LEU A 127 -8.29 6.58 12.31
N SER A 128 -8.15 5.38 12.86
CA SER A 128 -8.32 5.10 14.30
C SER A 128 -7.46 3.91 14.76
N PRO A 129 -7.27 3.70 16.07
CA PRO A 129 -6.58 2.50 16.57
C PRO A 129 -7.22 1.20 16.05
N LYS A 130 -8.54 1.22 15.83
CA LYS A 130 -9.28 0.10 15.25
C LYS A 130 -8.88 -0.16 13.80
N SER A 131 -8.84 0.87 12.95
CA SER A 131 -8.40 0.69 11.55
C SER A 131 -6.93 0.29 11.48
N THR A 132 -6.09 0.80 12.38
CA THR A 132 -4.68 0.39 12.50
C THR A 132 -4.57 -1.11 12.76
N SER A 133 -5.32 -1.61 13.74
CA SER A 133 -5.33 -3.04 14.08
C SER A 133 -5.74 -3.92 12.90
N ILE A 134 -6.70 -3.47 12.09
CA ILE A 134 -7.13 -4.20 10.88
C ILE A 134 -5.97 -4.28 9.87
N VAL A 135 -5.27 -3.17 9.63
CA VAL A 135 -4.11 -3.12 8.72
C VAL A 135 -3.01 -4.07 9.22
N GLU A 136 -2.66 -3.99 10.49
CA GLU A 136 -1.59 -4.80 11.10
C GLU A 136 -1.89 -6.30 11.04
N ILE A 137 -3.11 -6.70 11.42
CA ILE A 137 -3.53 -8.10 11.36
C ILE A 137 -3.56 -8.61 9.92
N ALA A 138 -4.01 -7.80 8.96
CA ALA A 138 -4.01 -8.20 7.56
C ALA A 138 -2.58 -8.36 7.02
N LEU A 139 -1.67 -7.44 7.32
CA LEU A 139 -0.25 -7.54 6.96
C LEU A 139 0.40 -8.79 7.58
N ALA A 140 0.16 -9.05 8.87
CA ALA A 140 0.66 -10.23 9.56
C ALA A 140 0.17 -11.57 8.97
N ARG A 141 -0.94 -11.54 8.22
CA ARG A 141 -1.52 -12.70 7.51
C ARG A 141 -1.04 -12.85 6.06
N GLY A 142 0.01 -12.11 5.67
CA GLY A 142 0.57 -12.19 4.31
C GLY A 142 0.11 -11.06 3.39
N GLY A 143 -0.31 -9.92 3.95
CA GLY A 143 -0.53 -8.69 3.19
C GLY A 143 -1.99 -8.24 3.08
N LEU A 144 -2.17 -7.06 2.48
CA LEU A 144 -3.47 -6.40 2.29
C LEU A 144 -4.25 -7.00 1.10
N THR A 145 -4.59 -8.29 1.21
CA THR A 145 -5.51 -8.96 0.27
C THR A 145 -6.97 -8.78 0.73
N PRO A 146 -7.96 -8.91 -0.18
CA PRO A 146 -9.38 -8.84 0.22
C PRO A 146 -9.76 -9.85 1.31
N GLU A 147 -9.20 -11.07 1.24
CA GLU A 147 -9.45 -12.14 2.20
C GLU A 147 -8.87 -11.83 3.58
N ASN A 148 -7.61 -11.39 3.61
CA ASN A 148 -6.92 -11.02 4.85
C ASN A 148 -7.59 -9.81 5.50
N PHE A 149 -7.94 -8.79 4.71
CA PHE A 149 -8.59 -7.58 5.21
C PHE A 149 -9.98 -7.87 5.79
N LYS A 150 -10.78 -8.69 5.11
CA LYS A 150 -12.08 -9.15 5.62
C LYS A 150 -11.94 -9.91 6.92
N SER A 151 -11.03 -10.89 6.97
CA SER A 151 -10.78 -11.70 8.15
C SER A 151 -10.21 -10.87 9.32
N ALA A 152 -9.34 -9.91 9.04
CA ALA A 152 -8.79 -8.98 10.04
C ALA A 152 -9.89 -8.09 10.62
N SER A 153 -10.76 -7.55 9.78
CA SER A 153 -11.93 -6.77 10.19
C SER A 153 -12.84 -7.57 11.12
N SER A 154 -13.13 -8.83 10.79
CA SER A 154 -13.92 -9.72 11.65
C SER A 154 -13.25 -10.01 13.00
N ALA A 155 -11.92 -10.17 13.02
CA ALA A 155 -11.18 -10.41 14.26
C ALA A 155 -11.28 -9.21 15.22
N VAL A 156 -11.07 -8.00 14.70
CA VAL A 156 -11.15 -6.75 15.50
C VAL A 156 -12.57 -6.50 16.01
N LEU A 157 -13.59 -6.80 15.20
CA LEU A 157 -15.00 -6.68 15.65
C LEU A 157 -15.32 -7.60 16.82
N ARG A 158 -14.81 -8.83 16.81
CA ARG A 158 -14.98 -9.79 17.91
C ARG A 158 -14.29 -9.35 19.20
N GLN A 159 -13.14 -8.69 19.08
CA GLN A 159 -12.43 -8.12 20.23
C GLN A 159 -13.21 -6.94 20.84
N GLY A 160 -13.81 -6.09 20.01
CA GLY A 160 -14.66 -4.99 20.47
C GLY A 160 -16.01 -5.41 21.07
N SER A 161 -16.51 -6.61 20.77
CA SER A 161 -17.74 -7.16 21.35
C SER A 161 -17.53 -8.04 22.58
N GLY A 162 -16.28 -8.23 23.02
CA GLY A 162 -15.91 -9.12 24.15
C GLY A 162 -15.88 -8.45 25.53
N GLY A 163 -16.26 -7.18 25.65
CA GLY A 163 -16.26 -6.43 26.91
C GLY A 163 -17.52 -6.62 27.74
N SER A 164 -17.63 -7.76 28.43
CA SER A 164 -18.38 -8.03 29.68
C SER A 164 -18.75 -9.53 29.75
N GLY A 165 -17.76 -10.41 29.66
CA GLY A 165 -17.90 -11.81 30.07
C GLY A 165 -17.25 -11.94 31.44
N GLY A 166 -18.07 -11.95 32.49
CA GLY A 166 -17.61 -12.06 33.88
C GLY A 166 -16.64 -13.22 34.08
N MET A 167 -15.55 -12.95 34.80
CA MET A 167 -14.68 -14.01 35.31
C MET A 167 -15.52 -14.93 36.22
N PRO A 168 -15.60 -16.24 35.96
CA PRO A 168 -16.12 -17.16 36.96
C PRO A 168 -15.10 -17.23 38.09
N TYR A 169 -15.50 -16.77 39.27
CA TYR A 169 -14.81 -17.01 40.53
C TYR A 169 -14.72 -18.53 40.71
N HIS A 170 -13.52 -19.10 40.56
CA HIS A 170 -13.24 -20.48 40.91
C HIS A 170 -12.91 -20.51 42.40
N GLY A 171 -13.95 -20.62 43.23
CA GLY A 171 -13.82 -20.93 44.65
C GLY A 171 -13.62 -22.43 44.87
N GLY A 172 -12.64 -22.79 45.69
CA GLY A 172 -12.35 -24.15 46.18
C GLY A 172 -10.83 -24.36 46.23
N HIS A 173 -10.19 -24.76 47.33
CA HIS A 173 -10.64 -25.36 48.60
C HIS A 173 -9.78 -24.82 49.75
#